data_AF-A0A9D6LBL9-F1
#
_entry.id   AF-A0A9D6LBL9-F1
#
_cell.length_a   1.000
_cell.length_b   1.000
_cell.length_c   1.000
_cell.angle_alpha   90.00
_cell.angle_beta   90.00
_cell.angle_gamma   90.00
#
_symmetry.space_group_name_H-M   'P 1'
#
loop_
_entity.id
_entity.type
_entity.pdbx_description
1 polymer ?
#
loop_
_entity_poly.entity_id
_entity_poly.type
_entity_poly.pdbx_seq_one_letter_code
_entity_poly.pdbx_strand_id
1 'polypeptide(L)'
;HGPVTTHPSYSPRVVTRGSTSYHYNYVTRNNVTIMQRTHVYGGVTVVRNYHPVVYGRYSYYGYVPSHRWNPWYYGWAYSTWSNPFVYTWWWATSPWYGYYGYYYRPYPHYYGPSYWLTDYIIADYLSEQYAINAANARANAAEANAAQQAAINEEVKAQLRAQVEENLRLQQQQAQPAAIGTTVRDLKHIYVVNSDINATPRDGGPACALTAGDLIRLAASPSEEDQIASVQVVTSKGGSCAAGSQVVISIVELQNFENDFNEKLDNGMEKMKTELPGQLPQQPTEQPAEQSIDQPVEQPRMPPEVQ
;
A
#
# COMPACT_ATOMS: atom_id res chain seq x y z
N HIS A 1 21.45 -11.64 -23.33
CA HIS A 1 20.10 -12.23 -23.16
C HIS A 1 20.24 -13.59 -22.49
N GLY A 2 20.08 -13.65 -21.16
CA GLY A 2 20.02 -14.92 -20.42
C GLY A 2 18.58 -15.44 -20.40
N PRO A 3 18.36 -16.76 -20.27
CA PRO A 3 17.02 -17.33 -20.27
C PRO A 3 16.25 -16.89 -19.01
N VAL A 4 15.03 -16.38 -19.21
CA VAL A 4 14.07 -16.14 -18.12
C VAL A 4 13.57 -17.50 -17.64
N THR A 5 14.03 -17.94 -16.46
CA THR A 5 13.53 -19.18 -15.84
C THR A 5 12.35 -18.82 -14.95
N THR A 6 11.15 -19.27 -15.31
CA THR A 6 9.95 -19.13 -14.49
C THR A 6 9.98 -20.15 -13.35
N HIS A 7 9.87 -19.69 -12.09
CA HIS A 7 9.83 -20.58 -10.93
C HIS A 7 8.42 -21.22 -10.82
N PRO A 8 8.30 -22.55 -10.69
CA PRO A 8 7.02 -23.28 -10.85
C PRO A 8 5.95 -23.01 -9.78
N SER A 9 6.25 -22.28 -8.71
CA SER A 9 5.30 -21.96 -7.64
C SER A 9 4.49 -20.68 -7.90
N TYR A 10 4.83 -19.87 -8.90
CA TYR A 10 4.18 -18.58 -9.13
C TYR A 10 4.04 -18.30 -10.64
N SER A 11 2.99 -18.88 -11.23
CA SER A 11 2.59 -18.54 -12.60
C SER A 11 2.26 -17.05 -12.72
N PRO A 12 2.57 -16.39 -13.85
CA PRO A 12 2.15 -15.02 -14.10
C PRO A 12 0.63 -14.93 -13.94
N ARG A 13 0.18 -14.10 -12.98
CA ARG A 13 -1.24 -13.82 -12.75
C ARG A 13 -1.56 -12.42 -13.27
N VAL A 14 -2.66 -12.31 -14.00
CA VAL A 14 -3.26 -11.02 -14.33
C VAL A 14 -4.36 -10.78 -13.30
N VAL A 15 -4.28 -9.65 -12.59
CA VAL A 15 -5.33 -9.19 -11.68
C VAL A 15 -5.79 -7.82 -12.16
N THR A 16 -7.09 -7.63 -12.30
CA THR A 16 -7.69 -6.34 -12.70
C THR A 16 -8.39 -5.72 -11.49
N ARG A 17 -8.02 -4.49 -11.12
CA ARG A 17 -8.66 -3.66 -10.09
C ARG A 17 -9.17 -2.37 -10.74
N GLY A 18 -10.47 -2.29 -11.00
CA GLY A 18 -11.06 -1.11 -11.65
C GLY A 18 -10.42 -0.82 -13.02
N SER A 19 -9.80 0.35 -13.17
CA SER A 19 -9.07 0.75 -14.39
C SER A 19 -7.59 0.29 -14.43
N THR A 20 -7.15 -0.49 -13.44
CA THR A 20 -5.75 -0.91 -13.28
C THR A 20 -5.59 -2.41 -13.50
N SER A 21 -4.64 -2.83 -14.34
CA SER A 21 -4.22 -4.24 -14.44
C SER A 21 -2.80 -4.44 -13.89
N TYR A 22 -2.58 -5.57 -13.23
CA TYR A 22 -1.28 -5.97 -12.71
C TYR A 22 -0.78 -7.23 -13.42
N HIS A 23 0.50 -7.24 -13.79
CA HIS A 23 1.19 -8.43 -14.30
C HIS A 23 2.42 -8.72 -13.44
N TYR A 24 2.57 -9.97 -13.00
CA TYR A 24 3.74 -10.42 -12.25
C TYR A 24 4.71 -11.15 -13.18
N ASN A 25 5.99 -10.76 -13.15
CA ASN A 25 7.07 -11.49 -13.83
C ASN A 25 8.24 -11.68 -12.86
N TYR A 26 8.95 -12.81 -12.97
CA TYR A 26 10.19 -13.03 -12.23
C TYR A 26 11.37 -12.80 -13.18
N VAL A 27 12.34 -12.01 -12.75
CA VAL A 27 13.55 -11.70 -13.53
C VAL A 27 14.77 -11.98 -12.68
N THR A 28 15.73 -12.73 -13.21
CA THR A 28 17.03 -12.93 -12.56
C THR A 28 18.02 -11.90 -13.08
N ARG A 29 18.50 -11.00 -12.20
CA ARG A 29 19.56 -10.02 -12.47
C ARG A 29 20.72 -10.29 -11.53
N ASN A 30 21.96 -10.38 -12.04
CA ASN A 30 23.17 -10.56 -11.22
C ASN A 30 23.07 -11.72 -10.19
N ASN A 31 22.52 -12.87 -10.60
CA ASN A 31 22.26 -14.04 -9.74
C ASN A 31 21.22 -13.83 -8.61
N VAL A 32 20.47 -12.72 -8.62
CA VAL A 32 19.34 -12.47 -7.72
C VAL A 32 18.03 -12.52 -8.52
N THR A 33 17.08 -13.34 -8.09
CA THR A 33 15.73 -13.35 -8.66
C THR A 33 14.88 -12.29 -7.98
N ILE A 34 14.45 -11.29 -8.75
CA ILE A 34 13.51 -10.25 -8.34
C ILE A 34 12.12 -10.54 -8.93
N MET A 35 11.07 -10.12 -8.23
CA MET A 35 9.72 -10.07 -8.78
C MET A 35 9.49 -8.67 -9.36
N GLN A 36 8.85 -8.57 -10.52
CA GLN A 36 8.41 -7.32 -11.11
C GLN A 36 6.88 -7.31 -11.18
N ARG A 37 6.25 -6.19 -10.78
CA ARG A 37 4.82 -5.93 -10.98
C ARG A 37 4.67 -4.81 -11.99
N THR A 38 4.00 -5.08 -13.11
CA THR A 38 3.63 -4.08 -14.10
C THR A 38 2.23 -3.59 -13.81
N HIS A 39 2.06 -2.29 -13.64
CA HIS A 39 0.79 -1.60 -13.44
C HIS A 39 0.42 -0.85 -14.71
N VAL A 40 -0.83 -0.96 -15.14
CA VAL A 40 -1.37 -0.15 -16.24
C VAL A 40 -2.41 0.81 -15.67
N TYR A 41 -2.08 2.09 -15.53
CA TYR A 41 -3.01 3.14 -15.07
C TYR A 41 -3.32 4.08 -16.24
N GLY A 42 -4.57 4.11 -16.72
CA GLY A 42 -4.98 5.07 -17.77
C GLY A 42 -4.13 5.02 -19.06
N GLY A 43 -3.54 3.86 -19.38
CA GLY A 43 -2.64 3.66 -20.51
C GLY A 43 -1.15 3.87 -20.22
N VAL A 44 -0.78 4.30 -19.00
CA VAL A 44 0.62 4.40 -18.55
C VAL A 44 1.04 3.09 -17.89
N THR A 45 2.13 2.51 -18.40
CA THR A 45 2.73 1.28 -17.86
C THR A 45 3.84 1.63 -16.87
N VAL A 46 3.67 1.29 -15.61
CA VAL A 46 4.68 1.47 -14.55
C VAL A 46 5.14 0.09 -14.08
N VAL A 47 6.45 -0.15 -14.02
CA VAL A 47 6.99 -1.41 -13.50
C VAL A 47 7.67 -1.16 -12.15
N ARG A 48 7.30 -1.96 -11.15
CA ARG A 48 7.86 -1.94 -9.79
C ARG A 48 8.66 -3.22 -9.54
N ASN A 49 9.77 -3.10 -8.83
CA ASN A 49 10.65 -4.24 -8.50
C ASN A 49 10.47 -4.64 -7.03
N TYR A 50 10.64 -5.92 -6.75
CA TYR A 50 10.51 -6.51 -5.43
C TYR A 50 11.66 -7.49 -5.20
N HIS A 51 12.38 -7.33 -4.10
CA HIS A 51 13.53 -8.14 -3.74
C HIS A 51 13.15 -9.24 -2.76
N PRO A 52 13.86 -10.38 -2.78
CA PRO A 52 13.57 -11.48 -1.87
C PRO A 52 13.82 -11.08 -0.41
N VAL A 53 12.84 -11.36 0.44
CA VAL A 53 12.88 -11.20 1.90
C VAL A 53 12.59 -12.55 2.52
N VAL A 54 13.38 -12.95 3.52
CA VAL A 54 13.26 -14.26 4.16
C VAL A 54 12.53 -14.11 5.50
N TYR A 55 11.58 -15.02 5.74
CA TYR A 55 10.97 -15.23 7.04
C TYR A 55 10.91 -16.73 7.33
N GLY A 56 11.68 -17.18 8.32
CA GLY A 56 11.94 -18.60 8.53
C GLY A 56 12.54 -19.27 7.30
N ARG A 57 11.88 -20.33 6.81
CA ARG A 57 12.27 -21.05 5.58
C ARG A 57 11.58 -20.53 4.31
N TYR A 58 10.73 -19.52 4.42
CA TYR A 58 9.91 -19.03 3.32
C TYR A 58 10.51 -17.75 2.72
N SER A 59 10.52 -17.68 1.39
CA SER A 59 10.93 -16.50 0.64
C SER A 59 9.69 -15.73 0.18
N TYR A 60 9.66 -14.46 0.55
CA TYR A 60 8.69 -13.47 0.13
C TYR A 60 9.38 -12.42 -0.74
N TYR A 61 8.62 -11.48 -1.31
CA TYR A 61 9.17 -10.41 -2.14
C TYR A 61 8.72 -9.06 -1.60
N GLY A 62 9.66 -8.29 -1.06
CA GLY A 62 9.44 -6.95 -0.51
C GLY A 62 9.66 -5.86 -1.56
N TYR A 63 8.79 -4.84 -1.55
CA TYR A 63 8.84 -3.71 -2.48
C TYR A 63 10.17 -2.95 -2.38
N VAL A 64 10.71 -2.57 -3.54
CA VAL A 64 11.87 -1.69 -3.63
C VAL A 64 11.46 -0.38 -4.31
N PRO A 65 11.73 0.78 -3.69
CA PRO A 65 11.41 2.08 -4.27
C PRO A 65 12.02 2.25 -5.66
N SER A 66 11.26 2.87 -6.55
CA SER A 66 11.68 3.09 -7.93
C SER A 66 12.74 4.19 -8.06
N HIS A 67 12.68 5.17 -7.15
CA HIS A 67 13.54 6.34 -7.12
C HIS A 67 14.11 6.54 -5.74
N ARG A 68 15.37 6.97 -5.68
CA ARG A 68 15.97 7.46 -4.44
C ARG A 68 15.92 8.97 -4.44
N TRP A 69 15.26 9.52 -3.42
CA TRP A 69 15.26 10.96 -3.21
C TRP A 69 16.56 11.44 -2.55
N ASN A 70 16.89 12.72 -2.73
CA ASN A 70 17.98 13.33 -1.99
C ASN A 70 17.74 13.21 -0.47
N PRO A 71 18.78 12.99 0.36
CA PRO A 71 18.61 12.81 1.81
C PRO A 71 17.85 13.94 2.50
N TRP A 72 17.99 15.18 2.03
CA TRP A 72 17.25 16.32 2.56
C TRP A 72 15.75 16.27 2.25
N TYR A 73 15.32 15.61 1.16
CA TYR A 73 13.90 15.48 0.82
C TYR A 73 13.21 14.51 1.76
N TYR A 74 13.88 13.39 2.08
CA TYR A 74 13.44 12.52 3.18
C TYR A 74 13.39 13.29 4.50
N GLY A 75 14.46 14.03 4.83
CA GLY A 75 14.53 14.85 6.04
C GLY A 75 13.37 15.84 6.17
N TRP A 76 12.97 16.48 5.07
CA TRP A 76 11.78 17.32 5.01
C TRP A 76 10.48 16.51 5.14
N ALA A 77 10.36 15.37 4.46
CA ALA A 77 9.14 14.58 4.43
C ALA A 77 8.69 14.03 5.80
N TYR A 78 9.63 13.77 6.72
CA TYR A 78 9.34 13.43 8.12
C TYR A 78 9.62 14.59 9.11
N SER A 79 9.81 15.81 8.62
CA SER A 79 9.98 17.00 9.47
C SER A 79 8.68 17.45 10.12
N THR A 80 8.80 18.26 11.17
CA THR A 80 7.67 18.93 11.82
C THR A 80 7.66 20.42 11.49
N TRP A 81 6.47 20.97 11.26
CA TRP A 81 6.23 22.38 11.03
C TRP A 81 5.77 23.06 12.31
N SER A 82 6.33 24.23 12.60
CA SER A 82 5.96 25.02 13.79
C SER A 82 4.56 25.64 13.69
N ASN A 83 4.10 25.93 12.47
CA ASN A 83 2.77 26.45 12.20
C ASN A 83 1.93 25.39 11.46
N PRO A 84 0.67 25.16 11.87
CA PRO A 84 -0.21 24.25 11.14
C PRO A 84 -0.50 24.81 9.75
N PHE A 85 -0.49 23.94 8.76
CA PHE A 85 -0.93 24.23 7.41
C PHE A 85 -2.32 23.64 7.18
N VAL A 86 -3.17 24.36 6.44
CA VAL A 86 -4.49 23.86 6.03
C VAL A 86 -4.40 23.52 4.55
N TYR A 87 -4.76 22.29 4.20
CA TYR A 87 -4.76 21.81 2.83
C TYR A 87 -6.17 21.39 2.41
N THR A 88 -6.60 21.85 1.25
CA THR A 88 -7.88 21.42 0.66
C THR A 88 -7.61 20.38 -0.41
N TRP A 89 -8.13 19.17 -0.21
CA TRP A 89 -7.97 18.09 -1.17
C TRP A 89 -8.82 18.31 -2.41
N TRP A 90 -8.21 18.10 -3.59
CA TRP A 90 -8.92 18.17 -4.88
C TRP A 90 -10.03 17.12 -5.01
N TRP A 91 -9.94 16.03 -4.25
CA TRP A 91 -10.95 14.97 -4.21
C TRP A 91 -12.12 15.26 -3.26
N ALA A 92 -12.16 16.43 -2.60
CA ALA A 92 -13.23 16.77 -1.66
C ALA A 92 -14.65 16.71 -2.28
N THR A 93 -14.76 16.83 -3.61
CA THR A 93 -16.02 16.69 -4.36
C THR A 93 -16.13 15.36 -5.11
N SER A 94 -15.17 14.45 -4.97
CA SER A 94 -15.20 13.15 -5.63
C SER A 94 -16.28 12.24 -5.00
N PRO A 95 -17.03 11.45 -5.80
CA PRO A 95 -18.08 10.57 -5.28
C PRO A 95 -17.61 9.60 -4.19
N TRP A 96 -16.39 9.06 -4.34
CA TRP A 96 -15.82 8.13 -3.36
C TRP A 96 -15.69 8.76 -1.96
N TYR A 97 -15.39 10.06 -1.88
CA TYR A 97 -15.22 10.73 -0.58
C TYR A 97 -16.57 10.99 0.09
N GLY A 98 -17.60 11.32 -0.70
CA GLY A 98 -18.98 11.35 -0.19
C GLY A 98 -19.43 9.99 0.33
N TYR A 99 -19.06 8.91 -0.35
CA TYR A 99 -19.39 7.54 0.04
C TYR A 99 -18.65 7.09 1.31
N TYR A 100 -17.33 7.32 1.41
CA TYR A 100 -16.51 6.88 2.55
C TYR A 100 -16.27 7.94 3.63
N GLY A 101 -16.92 9.12 3.55
CA GLY A 101 -16.71 10.21 4.51
C GLY A 101 -17.16 9.92 5.95
N TYR A 102 -17.92 8.85 6.16
CA TYR A 102 -18.24 8.30 7.48
C TYR A 102 -17.06 7.52 8.09
N TYR A 103 -16.28 6.86 7.23
CA TYR A 103 -15.19 5.96 7.61
C TYR A 103 -13.87 6.70 7.79
N TYR A 104 -13.62 7.71 6.96
CA TYR A 104 -12.35 8.41 6.94
C TYR A 104 -12.51 9.90 6.68
N ARG A 105 -11.72 10.70 7.39
CA ARG A 105 -11.61 12.16 7.23
C ARG A 105 -10.14 12.55 7.28
N PRO A 106 -9.65 13.43 6.40
CA PRO A 106 -8.27 13.91 6.45
C PRO A 106 -8.03 14.74 7.72
N TYR A 107 -6.76 14.95 8.08
CA TYR A 107 -6.41 15.89 9.14
C TYR A 107 -6.92 17.30 8.82
N PRO A 108 -7.52 18.03 9.78
CA PRO A 108 -7.92 19.42 9.56
C PRO A 108 -6.71 20.36 9.47
N HIS A 109 -5.59 19.96 10.10
CA HIS A 109 -4.35 20.72 10.18
C HIS A 109 -3.15 19.79 10.01
N TYR A 110 -2.20 20.21 9.18
CA TYR A 110 -0.98 19.48 8.87
C TYR A 110 0.19 20.11 9.61
N TYR A 111 0.88 19.32 10.45
CA TYR A 111 2.07 19.74 11.18
C TYR A 111 3.36 19.19 10.58
N GLY A 112 3.32 18.76 9.32
CA GLY A 112 4.44 18.18 8.60
C GLY A 112 3.96 17.39 7.37
N PRO A 113 4.86 17.01 6.45
CA PRO A 113 4.46 16.29 5.23
C PRO A 113 3.94 14.87 5.50
N SER A 114 4.38 14.22 6.60
CA SER A 114 3.91 12.89 6.98
C SER A 114 2.38 12.83 7.21
N TYR A 115 1.77 13.94 7.67
CA TYR A 115 0.32 14.07 7.77
C TYR A 115 -0.33 14.00 6.38
N TRP A 116 0.22 14.72 5.41
CA TRP A 116 -0.29 14.74 4.03
C TRP A 116 -0.14 13.38 3.36
N LEU A 117 1.02 12.74 3.53
CA LEU A 117 1.29 11.39 3.02
C LEU A 117 0.33 10.35 3.59
N THR A 118 0.09 10.39 4.91
CA THR A 118 -0.88 9.50 5.56
C THR A 118 -2.26 9.65 4.94
N ASP A 119 -2.68 10.90 4.74
CA ASP A 119 -4.00 11.17 4.20
C ASP A 119 -4.12 10.80 2.72
N TYR A 120 -3.06 11.01 1.94
CA TYR A 120 -2.95 10.58 0.55
C TYR A 120 -3.09 9.07 0.42
N ILE A 121 -2.33 8.29 1.19
CA ILE A 121 -2.33 6.82 1.11
C ILE A 121 -3.73 6.26 1.40
N ILE A 122 -4.39 6.73 2.46
CA ILE A 122 -5.74 6.25 2.81
C ILE A 122 -6.76 6.67 1.74
N ALA A 123 -6.70 7.91 1.26
CA ALA A 123 -7.57 8.39 0.18
C ALA A 123 -7.41 7.57 -1.10
N ASP A 124 -6.18 7.21 -1.44
CA ASP A 124 -5.85 6.42 -2.63
C ASP A 124 -6.50 5.03 -2.54
N TYR A 125 -6.34 4.31 -1.43
CA TYR A 125 -7.03 3.03 -1.18
C TYR A 125 -8.55 3.12 -1.32
N LEU A 126 -9.16 4.13 -0.70
CA LEU A 126 -10.61 4.30 -0.72
C LEU A 126 -11.14 4.66 -2.10
N SER A 127 -10.41 5.50 -2.84
CA SER A 127 -10.78 5.88 -4.20
C SER A 127 -10.72 4.68 -5.17
N GLU A 128 -9.70 3.83 -5.04
CA GLU A 128 -9.55 2.60 -5.81
C GLU A 128 -10.65 1.60 -5.49
N GLN A 129 -10.95 1.37 -4.20
CA GLN A 129 -12.03 0.47 -3.80
C GLN A 129 -13.38 0.95 -4.32
N TYR A 130 -13.64 2.25 -4.28
CA TYR A 130 -14.87 2.81 -4.83
C TYR A 130 -14.97 2.57 -6.34
N ALA A 131 -13.88 2.75 -7.09
CA ALA A 131 -13.84 2.50 -8.52
C ALA A 131 -14.12 1.02 -8.85
N ILE A 132 -13.57 0.08 -8.07
CA ILE A 132 -13.85 -1.36 -8.19
C ILE A 132 -15.34 -1.63 -7.97
N ASN A 133 -15.93 -1.12 -6.89
CA ASN A 133 -17.33 -1.33 -6.56
C ASN A 133 -18.26 -0.73 -7.63
N ALA A 134 -17.93 0.46 -8.14
CA ALA A 134 -18.70 1.14 -9.19
C ALA A 134 -18.66 0.39 -10.53
N ALA A 135 -17.49 -0.14 -10.93
CA ALA A 135 -17.33 -0.93 -12.15
C ALA A 135 -18.12 -2.25 -12.09
N ASN A 136 -18.31 -2.80 -10.90
CA ASN A 136 -18.97 -4.09 -10.71
C ASN A 136 -20.50 -4.04 -10.73
N ALA A 137 -21.15 -2.87 -10.85
CA ALA A 137 -22.60 -2.62 -11.01
C ALA A 137 -23.60 -3.42 -10.12
N ARG A 138 -23.12 -4.26 -9.20
CA ARG A 138 -23.89 -5.26 -8.42
C ARG A 138 -23.60 -5.20 -6.92
N ALA A 139 -22.72 -4.32 -6.45
CA ALA A 139 -22.38 -4.19 -5.02
C ALA A 139 -23.11 -3.03 -4.31
N ASN A 140 -24.05 -2.34 -4.97
CA ASN A 140 -24.69 -1.13 -4.43
C ASN A 140 -25.91 -1.39 -3.51
N ALA A 141 -26.01 -2.57 -2.90
CA ALA A 141 -27.10 -2.87 -1.96
C ALA A 141 -26.67 -3.86 -0.87
N ALA A 142 -25.63 -3.54 -0.10
CA ALA A 142 -25.34 -4.23 1.15
C ALA A 142 -24.53 -3.37 2.13
N GLU A 143 -25.05 -2.22 2.55
CA GLU A 143 -24.58 -1.59 3.80
C GLU A 143 -25.76 -1.23 4.68
N ALA A 144 -26.27 -2.23 5.38
CA ALA A 144 -27.07 -2.04 6.58
C ALA A 144 -26.63 -3.06 7.63
N ASN A 145 -25.50 -2.77 8.27
CA ASN A 145 -25.30 -3.06 9.68
C ASN A 145 -24.24 -2.12 10.25
N ALA A 146 -24.67 -0.91 10.64
CA ALA A 146 -23.85 0.09 11.31
C ALA A 146 -23.24 -0.41 12.64
N ALA A 147 -23.72 -1.53 13.18
CA ALA A 147 -23.27 -2.11 14.45
C ALA A 147 -21.88 -2.77 14.40
N GLN A 148 -21.23 -2.88 13.23
CA GLN A 148 -19.98 -3.63 13.03
C GLN A 148 -18.88 -2.83 12.31
N GLN A 149 -19.10 -1.52 12.13
CA GLN A 149 -18.17 -0.59 11.47
C GLN A 149 -17.34 0.15 12.52
N ALA A 150 -16.07 0.37 12.25
CA ALA A 150 -15.23 1.28 13.02
C ALA A 150 -14.45 2.19 12.07
N ALA A 151 -14.70 3.49 12.15
CA ALA A 151 -14.00 4.50 11.37
C ALA A 151 -12.53 4.63 11.81
N ILE A 152 -11.70 5.14 10.90
CA ILE A 152 -10.30 5.50 11.19
C ILE A 152 -10.32 6.74 12.09
N ASN A 153 -10.14 6.52 13.39
CA ASN A 153 -10.04 7.58 14.37
C ASN A 153 -8.63 8.21 14.39
N GLU A 154 -8.48 9.31 15.14
CA GLU A 154 -7.22 10.06 15.22
C GLU A 154 -6.05 9.25 15.80
N GLU A 155 -6.30 8.30 16.71
CA GLU A 155 -5.26 7.46 17.29
C GLU A 155 -4.70 6.48 16.25
N VAL A 156 -5.57 5.78 15.53
CA VAL A 156 -5.18 4.84 14.46
C VAL A 156 -4.49 5.59 13.32
N LYS A 157 -4.99 6.78 12.97
CA LYS A 157 -4.36 7.64 11.96
C LYS A 157 -2.97 8.13 12.40
N ALA A 158 -2.78 8.44 13.67
CA ALA A 158 -1.48 8.81 14.21
C ALA A 158 -0.48 7.63 14.20
N GLN A 159 -0.95 6.41 14.46
CA GLN A 159 -0.13 5.19 14.33
C GLN A 159 0.31 4.96 12.88
N LEU A 160 -0.60 5.09 11.91
CA LEU A 160 -0.25 5.03 10.48
C LEU A 160 0.75 6.13 10.09
N ARG A 161 0.58 7.35 10.60
CA ARG A 161 1.55 8.44 10.37
C ARG A 161 2.93 8.12 10.92
N ALA A 162 3.02 7.53 12.10
CA ALA A 162 4.30 7.08 12.66
C ALA A 162 4.96 6.00 11.77
N GLN A 163 4.17 5.08 11.20
CA GLN A 163 4.67 4.09 10.23
C GLN A 163 5.14 4.71 8.91
N VAL A 164 4.49 5.78 8.44
CA VAL A 164 4.96 6.58 7.31
C VAL A 164 6.33 7.19 7.63
N GLU A 165 6.46 7.85 8.78
CA GLU A 165 7.72 8.47 9.22
C GLU A 165 8.86 7.45 9.35
N GLU A 166 8.59 6.27 9.91
CA GLU A 166 9.58 5.21 10.03
C GLU A 166 10.02 4.66 8.67
N ASN A 167 9.09 4.43 7.74
CA ASN A 167 9.45 3.98 6.39
C ASN A 167 10.29 5.01 5.64
N LEU A 168 9.98 6.31 5.78
CA LEU A 168 10.81 7.38 5.21
C LEU A 168 12.22 7.40 5.81
N ARG A 169 12.34 7.16 7.12
CA ARG A 169 13.63 7.08 7.83
C ARG A 169 14.46 5.88 7.33
N LEU A 170 13.85 4.71 7.17
CA LEU A 170 14.50 3.51 6.61
C LEU A 170 15.02 3.78 5.19
N GLN A 171 14.18 4.35 4.33
CA GLN A 171 14.57 4.69 2.96
C GLN A 171 15.71 5.73 2.91
N GLN A 172 15.70 6.74 3.77
CA GLN A 172 16.79 7.71 3.87
C GLN A 172 18.15 7.03 4.14
N GLN A 173 18.15 6.05 5.05
CA GLN A 173 19.34 5.28 5.47
C GLN A 173 19.79 4.23 4.45
N GLN A 174 19.16 4.16 3.29
CA GLN A 174 19.43 3.13 2.27
C GLN A 174 19.09 1.71 2.72
N ALA A 175 18.27 1.58 3.75
CA ALA A 175 17.58 0.34 4.04
C ALA A 175 16.44 0.13 3.04
N GLN A 176 16.08 -1.13 2.80
CA GLN A 176 14.83 -1.44 2.13
C GLN A 176 13.66 -0.99 3.01
N PRO A 177 12.49 -0.67 2.41
CA PRO A 177 11.28 -0.42 3.17
C PRO A 177 10.94 -1.59 4.10
N ALA A 178 10.07 -1.34 5.07
CA ALA A 178 9.60 -2.40 5.95
C ALA A 178 8.97 -3.55 5.13
N ALA A 179 9.25 -4.78 5.55
CA ALA A 179 8.81 -5.99 4.87
C ALA A 179 8.48 -7.07 5.90
N ILE A 180 7.95 -8.21 5.44
CA ILE A 180 7.38 -9.20 6.35
C ILE A 180 8.36 -9.74 7.39
N GLY A 181 9.66 -9.80 7.09
CA GLY A 181 10.70 -10.24 8.05
C GLY A 181 10.82 -9.35 9.30
N THR A 182 10.35 -8.10 9.23
CA THR A 182 10.33 -7.15 10.35
C THR A 182 8.91 -6.90 10.84
N THR A 183 7.95 -6.65 9.94
CA THR A 183 6.60 -6.20 10.33
C THR A 183 5.82 -7.26 11.11
N VAL A 184 6.05 -8.56 10.86
CA VAL A 184 5.33 -9.61 11.60
C VAL A 184 5.77 -9.79 13.06
N ARG A 185 6.84 -9.10 13.45
CA ARG A 185 7.35 -9.09 14.83
C ARG A 185 6.85 -7.86 15.60
N ASP A 186 6.18 -6.93 14.93
CA ASP A 186 5.60 -5.74 15.54
C ASP A 186 4.07 -5.85 15.63
N LEU A 187 3.57 -6.09 16.84
CA LEU A 187 2.13 -6.19 17.10
C LEU A 187 1.39 -4.84 16.98
N LYS A 188 2.13 -3.72 16.92
CA LYS A 188 1.55 -2.39 16.71
C LYS A 188 1.47 -2.02 15.24
N HIS A 189 2.15 -2.76 14.36
CA HIS A 189 2.14 -2.49 12.93
C HIS A 189 0.75 -2.70 12.35
N ILE A 190 0.21 -1.63 11.77
CA ILE A 190 -1.04 -1.62 11.04
C ILE A 190 -0.74 -1.99 9.58
N TYR A 191 -1.42 -3.02 9.11
CA TYR A 191 -1.50 -3.32 7.68
C TYR A 191 -2.77 -2.70 7.12
N VAL A 192 -2.63 -1.99 6.00
CA VAL A 192 -3.77 -1.51 5.21
C VAL A 192 -4.11 -2.59 4.19
N VAL A 193 -5.33 -3.13 4.25
CA VAL A 193 -5.79 -4.14 3.30
C VAL A 193 -5.78 -3.52 1.90
N ASN A 194 -5.18 -4.19 0.92
CA ASN A 194 -4.99 -3.62 -0.42
C ASN A 194 -6.00 -4.11 -1.47
N SER A 195 -6.76 -5.16 -1.18
CA SER A 195 -7.83 -5.68 -2.02
C SER A 195 -8.76 -6.55 -1.21
N ASP A 196 -9.94 -6.78 -1.78
CA ASP A 196 -10.94 -7.65 -1.19
C ASP A 196 -10.43 -9.09 -1.04
N ILE A 197 -10.41 -9.58 0.20
CA ILE A 197 -10.05 -10.97 0.53
C ILE A 197 -11.09 -11.59 1.45
N ASN A 198 -11.34 -12.89 1.28
CA ASN A 198 -12.15 -13.65 2.23
C ASN A 198 -11.26 -14.13 3.39
N ALA A 199 -11.45 -13.55 4.56
CA ALA A 199 -10.75 -13.94 5.78
C ALA A 199 -11.54 -15.02 6.53
N THR A 200 -10.82 -15.90 7.22
CA THR A 200 -11.43 -16.96 8.04
C THR A 200 -11.48 -16.51 9.50
N PRO A 201 -12.66 -16.33 10.10
CA PRO A 201 -12.77 -15.99 11.52
C PRO A 201 -12.14 -17.05 12.42
N ARG A 202 -11.50 -16.60 13.50
CA ARG A 202 -10.85 -17.48 14.48
C ARG A 202 -11.85 -18.17 15.41
N ASP A 203 -13.05 -17.61 15.56
CA ASP A 203 -14.14 -18.15 16.38
C ASP A 203 -14.91 -19.29 15.70
N GLY A 204 -14.53 -19.69 14.49
CA GLY A 204 -15.19 -20.74 13.72
C GLY A 204 -16.45 -20.27 13.00
N GLY A 205 -16.72 -18.96 12.99
CA GLY A 205 -17.82 -18.37 12.21
C GLY A 205 -17.62 -18.46 10.69
N PRO A 206 -18.65 -18.08 9.90
CA PRO A 206 -18.55 -18.06 8.44
C PRO A 206 -17.50 -17.04 7.99
N ALA A 207 -16.84 -17.34 6.85
CA ALA A 207 -15.87 -16.41 6.25
C ALA A 207 -16.47 -15.00 6.07
N CYS A 208 -15.65 -13.97 6.30
CA CYS A 208 -16.01 -12.57 6.13
C CYS A 208 -15.03 -11.89 5.18
N ALA A 209 -15.46 -10.79 4.54
CA ALA A 209 -14.60 -10.05 3.63
C ALA A 209 -13.77 -9.00 4.39
N LEU A 210 -12.49 -8.89 4.10
CA LEU A 210 -11.72 -7.67 4.35
C LEU A 210 -11.64 -6.93 3.02
N THR A 211 -11.88 -5.63 3.00
CA THR A 211 -11.92 -4.82 1.78
C THR A 211 -10.84 -3.74 1.78
N ALA A 212 -10.43 -3.25 0.61
CA ALA A 212 -9.30 -2.33 0.55
C ALA A 212 -9.51 -1.06 1.40
N GLY A 213 -8.50 -0.66 2.16
CA GLY A 213 -8.56 0.43 3.13
C GLY A 213 -9.08 0.04 4.53
N ASP A 214 -9.50 -1.20 4.76
CA ASP A 214 -9.65 -1.72 6.13
C ASP A 214 -8.27 -1.82 6.80
N LEU A 215 -8.23 -1.64 8.12
CA LEU A 215 -6.99 -1.68 8.88
C LEU A 215 -6.99 -2.88 9.80
N ILE A 216 -5.89 -3.63 9.78
CA ILE A 216 -5.68 -4.81 10.62
C ILE A 216 -4.33 -4.72 11.31
N ARG A 217 -4.17 -5.45 12.41
CA ARG A 217 -2.87 -5.65 13.07
C ARG A 217 -2.73 -7.09 13.53
N LEU A 218 -1.51 -7.53 13.78
CA LEU A 218 -1.30 -8.86 14.35
C LEU A 218 -1.97 -8.98 15.73
N ALA A 219 -2.69 -10.08 15.94
CA ALA A 219 -3.19 -10.46 17.25
C ALA A 219 -2.10 -11.19 18.06
N ALA A 220 -1.19 -11.88 17.37
CA ALA A 220 0.02 -12.49 17.90
C ALA A 220 1.06 -12.59 16.79
N SER A 221 2.34 -12.59 17.16
CA SER A 221 3.42 -12.82 16.18
C SER A 221 3.36 -14.26 15.70
N PRO A 222 3.28 -14.51 14.38
CA PRO A 222 3.39 -15.87 13.85
C PRO A 222 4.76 -16.45 14.20
N SER A 223 4.87 -17.78 14.22
CA SER A 223 6.15 -18.47 14.25
C SER A 223 6.84 -18.39 12.88
N GLU A 224 8.14 -18.66 12.81
CA GLU A 224 8.88 -18.72 11.54
C GLU A 224 8.50 -19.94 10.67
N GLU A 225 7.75 -20.89 11.22
CA GLU A 225 7.21 -22.04 10.49
C GLU A 225 5.79 -21.81 9.98
N ASP A 226 5.11 -20.78 10.49
CA ASP A 226 3.74 -20.45 10.12
C ASP A 226 3.69 -19.84 8.71
N GLN A 227 2.65 -20.16 7.95
CA GLN A 227 2.34 -19.50 6.67
C GLN A 227 1.11 -18.58 6.77
N ILE A 228 0.52 -18.51 7.95
CA ILE A 228 -0.68 -17.75 8.29
C ILE A 228 -0.41 -16.94 9.55
N ALA A 229 -1.13 -15.83 9.70
CA ALA A 229 -1.09 -14.99 10.87
C ALA A 229 -2.51 -14.80 11.42
N SER A 230 -2.62 -14.78 12.75
CA SER A 230 -3.83 -14.32 13.42
C SER A 230 -3.79 -12.80 13.50
N VAL A 231 -4.80 -12.13 12.96
CA VAL A 231 -4.92 -10.67 12.96
C VAL A 231 -6.20 -10.23 13.64
N GLN A 232 -6.17 -9.04 14.21
CA GLN A 232 -7.35 -8.34 14.68
C GLN A 232 -7.73 -7.24 13.69
N VAL A 233 -9.02 -7.13 13.38
CA VAL A 233 -9.56 -6.01 12.61
C VAL A 233 -9.58 -4.76 13.49
N VAL A 234 -8.85 -3.73 13.09
CA VAL A 234 -8.75 -2.45 13.81
C VAL A 234 -9.87 -1.51 13.37
N THR A 235 -10.03 -1.35 12.06
CA THR A 235 -11.10 -0.55 11.45
C THR A 235 -11.74 -1.32 10.31
N SER A 236 -13.02 -1.07 10.07
CA SER A 236 -13.80 -1.75 9.04
C SER A 236 -14.85 -0.84 8.44
N LYS A 237 -14.99 -0.91 7.12
CA LYS A 237 -16.11 -0.33 6.36
C LYS A 237 -17.34 -1.23 6.46
N GLY A 238 -18.48 -0.78 5.95
CA GLY A 238 -19.67 -1.64 5.90
C GLY A 238 -19.47 -2.87 5.01
N GLY A 239 -20.05 -4.00 5.43
CA GLY A 239 -19.90 -5.28 4.72
C GLY A 239 -18.56 -6.00 4.95
N SER A 240 -17.58 -5.34 5.56
CA SER A 240 -16.32 -5.97 5.98
C SER A 240 -16.46 -6.78 7.27
N CYS A 241 -15.45 -7.60 7.58
CA CYS A 241 -15.27 -8.24 8.88
C CYS A 241 -15.41 -7.21 10.00
N ALA A 242 -16.14 -7.57 11.07
CA ALA A 242 -16.42 -6.65 12.15
C ALA A 242 -15.13 -6.19 12.84
N ALA A 243 -15.03 -4.90 13.15
CA ALA A 243 -13.94 -4.38 13.97
C ALA A 243 -13.85 -5.09 15.33
N GLY A 244 -12.62 -5.36 15.78
CA GLY A 244 -12.33 -6.13 16.98
C GLY A 244 -12.30 -7.65 16.80
N SER A 245 -12.89 -8.18 15.72
CA SER A 245 -12.85 -9.62 15.40
C SER A 245 -11.43 -10.08 15.10
N GLN A 246 -11.15 -11.35 15.40
CA GLN A 246 -9.90 -12.00 15.01
C GLN A 246 -10.14 -12.91 13.82
N VAL A 247 -9.32 -12.73 12.78
CA VAL A 247 -9.36 -13.54 11.57
C VAL A 247 -7.96 -14.09 11.26
N VAL A 248 -7.92 -15.11 10.42
CA VAL A 248 -6.68 -15.70 9.93
C VAL A 248 -6.48 -15.29 8.48
N ILE A 249 -5.27 -14.80 8.18
CA ILE A 249 -4.84 -14.44 6.83
C ILE A 249 -3.47 -15.02 6.52
N SER A 250 -3.14 -15.20 5.24
CA SER A 250 -1.82 -15.70 4.87
C SER A 250 -0.74 -14.63 5.07
N ILE A 251 0.49 -15.06 5.37
CA ILE A 251 1.66 -14.17 5.42
C ILE A 251 1.95 -13.56 4.05
N VAL A 252 1.56 -14.25 2.96
CA VAL A 252 1.65 -13.71 1.59
C VAL A 252 0.75 -12.48 1.44
N GLU A 253 -0.48 -12.50 1.96
CA GLU A 253 -1.36 -11.32 1.91
C GLU A 253 -0.82 -10.18 2.75
N LEU A 254 -0.28 -10.46 3.95
CA LEU A 254 0.38 -9.43 4.75
C LEU A 254 1.55 -8.77 4.01
N GLN A 255 2.35 -9.55 3.27
CA GLN A 255 3.42 -9.00 2.43
C GLN A 255 2.84 -8.16 1.27
N ASN A 256 1.73 -8.57 0.68
CA ASN A 256 1.06 -7.79 -0.36
C ASN A 256 0.54 -6.45 0.17
N PHE A 257 -0.02 -6.43 1.38
CA PHE A 257 -0.48 -5.22 2.06
C PHE A 257 0.69 -4.28 2.33
N GLU A 258 1.79 -4.79 2.86
CA GLU A 258 2.99 -4.01 3.13
C GLU A 258 3.62 -3.44 1.86
N ASN A 259 3.68 -4.25 0.81
CA ASN A 259 4.21 -3.83 -0.48
C ASN A 259 3.42 -2.68 -1.10
N ASP A 260 2.09 -2.81 -1.06
CA ASP A 260 1.17 -1.84 -1.63
C ASP A 260 1.19 -0.52 -0.84
N PHE A 261 1.29 -0.60 0.49
CA PHE A 261 1.48 0.57 1.35
C PHE A 261 2.76 1.33 1.00
N ASN A 262 3.89 0.63 0.87
CA ASN A 262 5.17 1.24 0.53
C ASN A 262 5.20 1.81 -0.89
N GLU A 263 4.51 1.18 -1.84
CA GLU A 263 4.34 1.72 -3.20
C GLU A 263 3.53 3.02 -3.19
N LYS A 264 2.41 3.06 -2.47
CA LYS A 264 1.59 4.29 -2.33
C LYS A 264 2.35 5.39 -1.59
N LEU A 265 3.22 5.04 -0.63
CA LEU A 265 4.15 5.99 -0.01
C LEU A 265 5.15 6.58 -1.02
N ASP A 266 5.77 5.77 -1.88
CA ASP A 266 6.68 6.25 -2.93
C ASP A 266 5.94 7.18 -3.91
N ASN A 267 4.74 6.78 -4.35
CA ASN A 267 3.89 7.60 -5.22
C ASN A 267 3.50 8.94 -4.55
N GLY A 268 3.20 8.92 -3.25
CA GLY A 268 2.88 10.13 -2.48
C GLY A 268 4.07 11.09 -2.37
N MET A 269 5.27 10.54 -2.16
CA MET A 269 6.52 11.29 -2.16
C MET A 269 6.80 11.94 -3.51
N GLU A 270 6.59 11.20 -4.60
CA GLU A 270 6.67 11.72 -5.96
C GLU A 270 5.66 12.84 -6.20
N LYS A 271 4.39 12.61 -5.85
CA LYS A 271 3.29 13.57 -6.04
C LYS A 271 3.50 14.89 -5.29
N MET A 272 4.00 14.85 -4.05
CA MET A 272 4.36 16.08 -3.34
C MET A 272 5.44 16.87 -4.08
N LYS A 273 6.41 16.19 -4.70
CA LYS A 273 7.49 16.85 -5.44
C LYS A 273 7.02 17.43 -6.76
N THR A 274 6.22 16.68 -7.51
CA THR A 274 5.88 17.00 -8.91
C THR A 274 4.62 17.85 -9.01
N GLU A 275 3.62 17.66 -8.14
CA GLU A 275 2.33 18.33 -8.24
C GLU A 275 2.10 19.43 -7.19
N LEU A 276 2.88 19.44 -6.11
CA LEU A 276 2.77 20.46 -5.05
C LEU A 276 4.00 21.39 -4.91
N PRO A 277 4.78 21.71 -5.96
CA PRO A 277 6.01 22.46 -5.80
C PRO A 277 5.75 23.86 -5.22
N GLY A 278 6.39 24.15 -4.08
CA GLY A 278 6.27 25.41 -3.35
C GLY A 278 4.92 25.62 -2.67
N GLN A 279 4.00 24.64 -2.72
CA GLN A 279 2.69 24.72 -2.08
C GLN A 279 2.73 24.24 -0.62
N LEU A 280 3.72 23.42 -0.27
CA LEU A 280 3.89 22.92 1.10
C LEU A 280 4.98 23.72 1.84
N PRO A 281 4.79 24.02 3.14
CA PRO A 281 5.77 24.73 3.96
C PRO A 281 7.17 24.12 3.89
N GLN A 282 8.16 25.00 3.71
CA GLN A 282 9.60 24.66 3.71
C GLN A 282 9.97 23.56 2.71
N GLN A 283 9.16 23.36 1.66
CA GLN A 283 9.47 22.38 0.64
C GLN A 283 10.78 22.76 -0.06
N PRO A 284 11.73 21.84 -0.18
CA PRO A 284 13.02 22.15 -0.77
C PRO A 284 12.93 22.52 -2.26
N THR A 285 13.63 23.59 -2.64
CA THR A 285 13.55 24.25 -3.96
C THR A 285 14.45 23.66 -5.04
N GLU A 286 15.22 22.61 -4.79
CA GLU A 286 16.16 22.05 -5.78
C GLU A 286 15.57 20.85 -6.54
N GLN A 287 15.89 20.74 -7.84
CA GLN A 287 15.67 19.50 -8.61
C GLN A 287 16.66 18.42 -8.12
N PRO A 288 16.25 17.16 -7.95
CA PRO A 288 17.14 16.14 -7.38
C PRO A 288 18.19 15.69 -8.39
N ALA A 289 19.34 15.24 -7.88
CA ALA A 289 20.04 14.14 -8.52
C ALA A 289 19.17 12.88 -8.33
N GLU A 290 18.24 12.66 -9.27
CA GLU A 290 17.50 11.40 -9.34
C GLU A 290 18.50 10.27 -9.61
N GLN A 291 18.76 9.45 -8.60
CA GLN A 291 19.39 8.16 -8.83
C GLN A 291 18.27 7.14 -8.96
N SER A 292 18.02 6.71 -10.20
CA SER A 292 17.14 5.58 -10.47
C SER A 292 17.76 4.32 -9.86
N ILE A 293 17.07 3.69 -8.91
CA ILE A 293 17.66 2.58 -8.15
C ILE A 293 17.59 1.28 -8.93
N ASP A 294 16.58 1.12 -9.81
CA ASP A 294 16.47 -0.02 -10.72
C ASP A 294 15.42 0.27 -11.83
N GLN A 295 15.84 0.85 -12.95
CA GLN A 295 14.93 1.05 -14.09
C GLN A 295 14.47 -0.31 -14.66
N PRO A 296 13.21 -0.43 -15.09
CA PRO A 296 12.80 -1.53 -15.95
C PRO A 296 13.57 -1.40 -17.27
N VAL A 297 14.22 -2.48 -17.74
CA VAL A 297 14.63 -2.50 -19.15
C VAL A 297 13.34 -2.47 -19.96
N GLU A 298 13.23 -1.48 -20.85
CA GLU A 298 12.13 -1.30 -21.79
C GLU A 298 11.78 -2.66 -22.41
N GLN A 299 10.57 -3.16 -22.16
CA GLN A 299 10.14 -4.40 -22.80
C GLN A 299 10.13 -4.12 -24.31
N PRO A 300 10.72 -5.01 -25.14
CA PRO A 300 10.55 -4.89 -26.58
C PRO A 300 9.06 -4.78 -26.89
N ARG A 301 8.66 -3.76 -27.65
CA ARG A 301 7.28 -3.57 -28.12
C ARG A 301 6.74 -4.93 -28.56
N MET A 302 5.67 -5.39 -27.91
CA MET A 302 4.95 -6.58 -28.38
C MET A 302 4.58 -6.34 -29.85
N PRO A 303 4.93 -7.26 -30.77
CA PRO A 303 4.48 -7.15 -32.14
C PRO A 303 2.95 -7.13 -32.15
N PRO A 304 2.32 -6.34 -33.04
CA PRO A 304 0.88 -6.26 -33.11
C PRO A 304 0.31 -7.67 -33.32
N GLU A 305 -0.70 -8.01 -32.53
CA GLU A 305 -1.45 -9.25 -32.63
C GLU A 305 -2.07 -9.31 -34.03
N VAL A 306 -1.66 -10.32 -34.81
CA VAL A 306 -2.24 -10.58 -36.12
C VAL A 306 -3.66 -11.08 -35.88
N GLN A 307 -4.63 -10.37 -36.48
CA GLN A 307 -6.06 -10.72 -36.47
C GLN A 307 -6.33 -12.13 -36.99
#